data_AF-A0A1E8FHL6-F1
#
_entry.id   AF-A0A1E8FHL6-F1
#
_cell.length_a   1.000
_cell.length_b   1.000
_cell.length_c   1.000
_cell.angle_alpha   90.00
_cell.angle_beta   90.00
_cell.angle_gamma   90.00
#
_symmetry.space_group_name_H-M   'P 1'
#
loop_
_entity.id
_entity.type
_entity.pdbx_description
1 polymer ?
#
loop_
_entity_poly.entity_id
_entity_poly.type
_entity_poly.pdbx_seq_one_letter_code
_entity_poly.pdbx_strand_id
1 'polypeptide(L)'
;MPGISMLSDKANPEYVTVEQSGTGAGWEERVASNWTFFNIPASLGKVLVIDYGPTPSGTGYRYLANANTQNTLYEPWSSSKIMAFAGALASVGADVNATSMVGDVMMGDLITSINSYAPAGKADGNSNAIATYFANVAGRGYLTGLFHEKWLRMSNPAIRFRGAYGPVAFKPEPSVWQLDSGTQLNVSAFTEAGDDPFYQGYRCDECGLTGNKPMTTLAQAEFLKRLVTHGSEPHTRLPGFRESHLEMLLYGDGHSNSVVDAGGMQAGIGVLLARALAKAIAPGYLESGESAKSVLDKFTAGNWRIFQKIGAGPSETRGQSETVLLAHVVLLPEDEPPREFTLAVQTEVAGDSEAGVGRAGKKMQQVLDISMAQLLSAKSSE
;
A
#
# COMPACT_ATOMS: atom_id res chain seq x y z
N MET A 1 -2.45 2.67 -17.20
CA MET A 1 -2.05 1.61 -16.27
C MET A 1 -0.96 2.16 -15.36
N PRO A 2 -0.99 1.91 -14.06
CA PRO A 2 0.14 2.20 -13.18
C PRO A 2 1.36 1.37 -13.60
N GLY A 3 2.55 1.86 -13.28
CA GLY A 3 3.81 1.19 -13.60
C GLY A 3 4.17 1.20 -15.08
N ILE A 4 3.69 2.15 -15.89
CA ILE A 4 4.13 2.23 -17.30
C ILE A 4 5.62 2.56 -17.36
N SER A 5 6.34 1.90 -18.27
CA SER A 5 7.77 2.19 -18.48
C SER A 5 7.97 3.64 -18.91
N MET A 6 8.81 4.37 -18.18
CA MET A 6 9.16 5.75 -18.48
C MET A 6 10.52 5.79 -19.18
N LEU A 7 10.54 6.18 -20.46
CA LEU A 7 11.77 6.26 -21.26
C LEU A 7 12.10 7.72 -21.61
N SER A 8 13.38 8.04 -21.59
CA SER A 8 13.93 9.31 -22.08
C SER A 8 15.30 9.08 -22.70
N ASP A 9 15.60 9.78 -23.79
CA ASP A 9 16.91 9.73 -24.43
C ASP A 9 18.03 10.34 -23.57
N LYS A 10 17.67 11.11 -22.53
CA LYS A 10 18.62 11.72 -21.60
C LYS A 10 18.80 10.87 -20.35
N ALA A 11 20.06 10.73 -19.93
CA ALA A 11 20.36 10.18 -18.63
C ALA A 11 19.87 11.13 -17.52
N ASN A 12 19.14 10.60 -16.55
CA ASN A 12 18.74 11.33 -15.36
C ASN A 12 19.45 10.73 -14.12
N PRO A 13 20.52 11.36 -13.61
CA PRO A 13 21.31 10.81 -12.50
C PRO A 13 20.56 10.83 -11.16
N GLU A 14 19.41 11.50 -11.06
CA GLU A 14 18.60 11.50 -9.84
C GLU A 14 17.83 10.19 -9.62
N TYR A 15 17.72 9.35 -10.66
CA TYR A 15 16.97 8.10 -10.64
C TYR A 15 17.87 6.91 -10.96
N VAL A 16 17.64 5.80 -10.28
CA VAL A 16 18.37 4.54 -10.45
C VAL A 16 17.39 3.43 -10.78
N THR A 17 17.68 2.63 -11.81
CA THR A 17 16.82 1.51 -12.22
C THR A 17 16.97 0.30 -11.29
N VAL A 18 16.04 -0.66 -11.37
CA VAL A 18 16.14 -1.94 -10.66
C VAL A 18 17.39 -2.73 -11.08
N GLU A 19 17.76 -2.66 -12.37
CA GLU A 19 18.96 -3.34 -12.87
C GLU A 19 20.24 -2.79 -12.22
N GLN A 20 20.33 -1.47 -12.06
CA GLN A 20 21.48 -0.79 -11.45
C GLN A 20 21.56 -1.01 -9.94
N SER A 21 20.43 -0.90 -9.24
CA SER A 21 20.37 -1.12 -7.78
C SER A 21 20.45 -2.60 -7.40
N GLY A 22 20.05 -3.50 -8.31
CA GLY A 22 19.95 -4.94 -8.08
C GLY A 22 18.87 -5.30 -7.04
N THR A 23 18.53 -6.59 -6.96
CA THR A 23 17.49 -7.09 -6.04
C THR A 23 18.03 -7.91 -4.87
N GLY A 24 19.36 -8.12 -4.82
CA GLY A 24 20.05 -8.83 -3.75
C GLY A 24 20.10 -8.06 -2.43
N ALA A 25 20.57 -8.70 -1.37
CA ALA A 25 20.72 -8.07 -0.05
C ALA A 25 21.52 -6.76 -0.13
N GLY A 26 21.14 -5.78 0.70
CA GLY A 26 21.76 -4.45 0.73
C GLY A 26 21.43 -3.58 -0.50
N TRP A 27 20.37 -3.90 -1.25
CA TRP A 27 19.92 -3.06 -2.37
C TRP A 27 19.52 -1.66 -1.89
N GLU A 28 19.13 -1.52 -0.63
CA GLU A 28 18.75 -0.24 -0.02
C GLU A 28 19.90 0.78 0.00
N GLU A 29 21.16 0.33 -0.07
CA GLU A 29 22.35 1.19 -0.15
C GLU A 29 22.67 1.62 -1.58
N ARG A 30 22.06 0.97 -2.58
CA ARG A 30 22.38 1.15 -4.01
C ARG A 30 21.31 1.93 -4.77
N VAL A 31 20.20 2.27 -4.13
CA VAL A 31 19.16 3.12 -4.73
C VAL A 31 19.53 4.60 -4.66
N ALA A 32 19.06 5.39 -5.63
CA ALA A 32 19.09 6.84 -5.50
C ALA A 32 18.20 7.25 -4.33
N SER A 33 18.78 7.92 -3.33
CA SER A 33 18.05 8.26 -2.11
C SER A 33 18.44 9.59 -1.50
N ASN A 34 17.45 10.23 -0.88
CA ASN A 34 17.64 11.38 0.00
C ASN A 34 16.71 11.24 1.22
N TRP A 35 17.28 10.76 2.31
CA TRP A 35 16.54 10.45 3.54
C TRP A 35 16.17 11.66 4.39
N THR A 36 16.56 12.86 3.95
CA THR A 36 16.26 14.15 4.60
C THR A 36 15.63 15.13 3.62
N PHE A 37 15.08 14.64 2.50
CA PHE A 37 14.51 15.46 1.43
C PHE A 37 13.36 16.34 1.95
N PHE A 38 12.45 15.74 2.70
CA PHE A 38 11.29 16.48 3.20
C PHE A 38 11.63 17.27 4.46
N ASN A 39 11.27 18.56 4.47
CA ASN A 39 11.46 19.45 5.63
C ASN A 39 10.39 19.19 6.70
N ILE A 40 10.39 17.97 7.24
CA ILE A 40 9.41 17.46 8.18
C ILE A 40 10.17 16.83 9.34
N PRO A 41 10.04 17.35 10.58
CA PRO A 41 10.69 16.71 11.72
C PRO A 41 10.04 15.36 12.01
N ALA A 42 10.83 14.39 12.48
CA ALA A 42 10.35 13.04 12.83
C ALA A 42 9.20 13.04 13.87
N SER A 43 9.13 14.07 14.71
CA SER A 43 8.07 14.26 15.71
C SER A 43 6.71 14.64 15.11
N LEU A 44 6.69 15.18 13.90
CA LEU A 44 5.47 15.46 13.16
C LEU A 44 4.95 14.20 12.45
N GLY A 45 5.87 13.42 11.88
CA GLY A 45 5.54 12.14 11.25
C GLY A 45 6.72 11.55 10.50
N LYS A 46 6.46 10.39 9.89
CA LYS A 46 7.39 9.61 9.07
C LYS A 46 6.80 9.50 7.67
N VAL A 47 7.55 9.85 6.64
CA VAL A 47 7.13 9.75 5.24
C VAL A 47 8.28 9.19 4.41
N LEU A 48 7.94 8.27 3.52
CA LEU A 48 8.79 7.90 2.39
C LEU A 48 7.97 7.95 1.11
N VAL A 49 8.56 8.52 0.06
CA VAL A 49 8.07 8.53 -1.31
C VAL A 49 9.11 7.86 -2.20
N ILE A 50 8.69 6.90 -3.02
CA ILE A 50 9.45 6.34 -4.13
C ILE A 50 8.92 7.03 -5.38
N ASP A 51 9.67 8.01 -5.85
CA ASP A 51 9.37 8.83 -7.02
C ASP A 51 9.89 8.15 -8.29
N TYR A 52 9.08 8.15 -9.35
CA TYR A 52 9.39 7.44 -10.59
C TYR A 52 9.82 8.44 -11.64
N GLY A 53 10.87 8.12 -12.39
CA GLY A 53 11.42 9.01 -13.40
C GLY A 53 11.89 8.26 -14.64
N PRO A 54 11.90 8.93 -15.81
CA PRO A 54 12.37 8.33 -17.03
C PRO A 54 13.90 8.18 -17.02
N THR A 55 14.38 7.06 -17.56
CA THR A 55 15.80 6.85 -17.86
C THR A 55 15.96 6.21 -19.25
N PRO A 56 17.18 6.17 -19.82
CA PRO A 56 17.40 5.53 -21.12
C PRO A 56 17.09 4.03 -21.16
N SER A 57 17.14 3.34 -20.02
CA SER A 57 16.92 1.90 -19.93
C SER A 57 15.58 1.50 -19.28
N GLY A 58 14.70 2.46 -19.02
CA GLY A 58 13.38 2.24 -18.43
C GLY A 58 13.09 3.17 -17.26
N THR A 59 12.15 2.78 -16.41
CA THR A 59 11.80 3.56 -15.21
C THR A 59 12.92 3.49 -14.18
N GLY A 60 13.42 4.64 -13.74
CA GLY A 60 14.27 4.78 -12.57
C GLY A 60 13.48 5.22 -11.34
N TYR A 61 14.04 4.96 -10.16
CA TYR A 61 13.40 5.23 -8.89
C TYR A 61 14.29 6.10 -8.00
N ARG A 62 13.68 7.05 -7.31
CA ARG A 62 14.32 7.91 -6.31
C ARG A 62 13.55 7.85 -4.99
N TYR A 63 14.27 7.54 -3.91
CA TYR A 63 13.68 7.30 -2.59
C TYR A 63 13.87 8.54 -1.71
N LEU A 64 12.78 9.17 -1.32
CA LEU A 64 12.77 10.44 -0.59
C LEU A 64 12.11 10.22 0.76
N ALA A 65 12.77 10.61 1.85
CA ALA A 65 12.20 10.52 3.19
C ALA A 65 12.45 11.79 4.02
N ASN A 66 11.86 11.85 5.20
CA ASN A 66 12.14 12.89 6.18
C ASN A 66 12.98 12.34 7.34
N ALA A 67 13.95 13.14 7.81
CA ALA A 67 14.69 12.92 9.06
C ALA A 67 15.23 11.49 9.28
N ASN A 68 15.64 10.79 8.22
CA ASN A 68 16.10 9.39 8.27
C ASN A 68 15.08 8.41 8.89
N THR A 69 13.79 8.68 8.73
CA THR A 69 12.71 7.89 9.35
C THR A 69 12.34 6.63 8.57
N GLN A 70 12.89 6.43 7.36
CA GLN A 70 12.48 5.38 6.41
C GLN A 70 12.56 3.95 6.97
N ASN A 71 13.47 3.73 7.92
CA ASN A 71 13.70 2.43 8.55
C ASN A 71 13.19 2.36 10.00
N THR A 72 12.43 3.36 10.46
CA THR A 72 11.85 3.36 11.80
C THR A 72 10.62 2.44 11.83
N LEU A 73 10.60 1.51 12.79
CA LEU A 73 9.51 0.56 12.96
C LEU A 73 8.27 1.22 13.56
N TYR A 74 7.10 0.84 13.07
CA TYR A 74 5.80 1.17 13.63
C TYR A 74 4.79 0.06 13.32
N GLU A 75 3.60 0.17 13.91
CA GLU A 75 2.48 -0.71 13.59
C GLU A 75 1.76 -0.23 12.30
N PRO A 76 1.68 -1.04 11.23
CA PRO A 76 1.07 -0.64 9.96
C PRO A 76 -0.47 -0.58 10.02
N TRP A 77 -1.09 -1.11 11.08
CA TRP A 77 -2.55 -1.20 11.18
C TRP A 77 -3.15 -1.88 9.94
N SER A 78 -4.24 -1.34 9.42
CA SER A 78 -4.90 -1.87 8.23
C SER A 78 -4.20 -1.56 6.91
N SER A 79 -3.12 -0.76 6.87
CA SER A 79 -2.39 -0.52 5.62
C SER A 79 -1.71 -1.79 5.09
N SER A 80 -1.35 -2.71 5.98
CA SER A 80 -0.76 -4.01 5.60
C SER A 80 -1.77 -5.02 5.03
N LYS A 81 -3.08 -4.73 5.02
CA LYS A 81 -4.10 -5.69 4.52
C LYS A 81 -3.89 -6.06 3.05
N ILE A 82 -3.40 -5.14 2.25
CA ILE A 82 -3.06 -5.41 0.84
C ILE A 82 -1.94 -6.45 0.70
N MET A 83 -1.04 -6.54 1.68
CA MET A 83 0.05 -7.53 1.70
C MET A 83 -0.46 -8.91 2.07
N ALA A 84 -1.46 -9.00 2.96
CA ALA A 84 -2.14 -10.26 3.25
C ALA A 84 -2.86 -10.80 2.02
N PHE A 85 -3.59 -9.93 1.31
CA PHE A 85 -4.29 -10.27 0.08
C PHE A 85 -3.31 -10.70 -1.03
N ALA A 86 -2.31 -9.87 -1.34
CA ALA A 86 -1.32 -10.18 -2.37
C ALA A 86 -0.51 -11.45 -2.04
N GLY A 87 -0.13 -11.63 -0.77
CA GLY A 87 0.56 -12.82 -0.30
C GLY A 87 -0.27 -14.10 -0.46
N ALA A 88 -1.59 -14.04 -0.21
CA ALA A 88 -2.48 -15.18 -0.38
C ALA A 88 -2.64 -15.58 -1.86
N LEU A 89 -2.82 -14.60 -2.75
CA LEU A 89 -2.91 -14.87 -4.18
C LEU A 89 -1.60 -15.45 -4.72
N ALA A 90 -0.47 -14.88 -4.29
CA ALA A 90 0.85 -15.37 -4.66
C ALA A 90 1.14 -16.78 -4.12
N SER A 91 0.73 -17.10 -2.89
CA SER A 91 0.94 -18.42 -2.29
C SER A 91 0.07 -19.49 -2.94
N VAL A 92 -1.15 -19.15 -3.38
CA VAL A 92 -2.02 -20.06 -4.15
C VAL A 92 -1.51 -20.24 -5.58
N GLY A 93 -1.00 -19.17 -6.21
CA GLY A 93 -0.35 -19.22 -7.54
C GLY A 93 -1.30 -19.49 -8.72
N ALA A 94 -2.61 -19.60 -8.47
CA ALA A 94 -3.63 -19.79 -9.48
C ALA A 94 -4.00 -18.46 -10.17
N ASP A 95 -4.52 -18.57 -11.38
CA ASP A 95 -5.06 -17.40 -12.10
C ASP A 95 -6.46 -17.09 -11.57
N VAL A 96 -6.52 -16.09 -10.70
CA VAL A 96 -7.73 -15.66 -9.99
C VAL A 96 -7.94 -14.21 -10.35
N ASN A 97 -9.17 -13.81 -10.59
CA ASN A 97 -9.53 -12.45 -10.97
C ASN A 97 -10.70 -11.97 -10.09
N ALA A 98 -11.21 -10.77 -10.37
CA ALA A 98 -12.23 -10.15 -9.51
C ALA A 98 -13.57 -10.89 -9.52
N THR A 99 -13.89 -11.60 -10.61
CA THR A 99 -15.13 -12.38 -10.80
C THR A 99 -15.05 -13.80 -10.24
N SER A 100 -13.84 -14.28 -9.93
CA SER A 100 -13.66 -15.53 -9.21
C SER A 100 -14.31 -15.46 -7.82
N MET A 101 -14.80 -16.59 -7.32
CA MET A 101 -15.54 -16.68 -6.06
C MET A 101 -14.68 -17.29 -4.95
N VAL A 102 -14.87 -16.80 -3.73
CA VAL A 102 -14.39 -17.39 -2.48
C VAL A 102 -15.62 -17.79 -1.67
N GLY A 103 -15.94 -19.08 -1.69
CA GLY A 103 -17.29 -19.56 -1.36
C GLY A 103 -18.32 -18.95 -2.29
N ASP A 104 -19.25 -18.19 -1.74
CA ASP A 104 -20.32 -17.54 -2.51
C ASP A 104 -20.12 -16.03 -2.68
N VAL A 105 -18.92 -15.49 -2.39
CA VAL A 105 -18.57 -14.06 -2.50
C VAL A 105 -17.51 -13.84 -3.59
N MET A 106 -17.68 -12.83 -4.45
CA MET A 106 -16.68 -12.47 -5.48
C MET A 106 -15.38 -11.95 -4.84
N MET A 107 -14.24 -12.31 -5.41
CA MET A 107 -12.92 -11.87 -4.95
C MET A 107 -12.79 -10.33 -5.06
N GLY A 108 -13.36 -9.74 -6.11
CA GLY A 108 -13.45 -8.30 -6.32
C GLY A 108 -14.22 -7.57 -5.22
N ASP A 109 -15.30 -8.19 -4.73
CA ASP A 109 -16.08 -7.67 -3.60
C ASP A 109 -15.28 -7.71 -2.30
N LEU A 110 -14.55 -8.80 -2.04
CA LEU A 110 -13.72 -8.95 -0.85
C LEU A 110 -12.60 -7.92 -0.80
N ILE A 111 -11.86 -7.70 -1.90
CA ILE A 111 -10.78 -6.71 -1.91
C ILE A 111 -11.30 -5.27 -1.88
N THR A 112 -12.44 -5.01 -2.51
CA THR A 112 -13.12 -3.71 -2.43
C THR A 112 -13.55 -3.43 -1.00
N SER A 113 -14.19 -4.40 -0.33
CA SER A 113 -14.63 -4.29 1.07
C SER A 113 -13.44 -4.15 2.05
N ILE A 114 -12.32 -4.85 1.78
CA ILE A 114 -11.07 -4.66 2.52
C ILE A 114 -10.66 -3.18 2.51
N ASN A 115 -10.74 -2.51 1.36
CA ASN A 115 -10.21 -1.16 1.17
C ASN A 115 -11.19 -0.06 1.59
N SER A 116 -12.48 -0.21 1.28
CA SER A 116 -13.55 0.76 1.53
C SER A 116 -14.11 0.71 2.96
N TYR A 117 -13.88 -0.38 3.70
CA TYR A 117 -14.56 -0.65 5.00
C TYR A 117 -16.09 -0.71 4.90
N ALA A 118 -16.63 -0.82 3.69
CA ALA A 118 -18.05 -0.90 3.42
C ALA A 118 -18.39 -2.25 2.80
N PRO A 119 -19.66 -2.68 2.88
CA PRO A 119 -20.13 -3.81 2.09
C PRO A 119 -19.91 -3.58 0.59
N ALA A 120 -19.61 -4.67 -0.12
CA ALA A 120 -19.57 -4.71 -1.58
C ALA A 120 -20.16 -6.06 -2.00
N GLY A 121 -21.27 -6.04 -2.72
CA GLY A 121 -21.98 -7.28 -3.03
C GLY A 121 -22.37 -8.08 -1.81
N LYS A 122 -21.84 -9.31 -1.72
CA LYS A 122 -22.02 -10.21 -0.57
C LYS A 122 -20.93 -10.07 0.51
N ALA A 123 -19.87 -9.30 0.26
CA ALA A 123 -18.91 -8.96 1.31
C ALA A 123 -19.57 -7.98 2.30
N ASP A 124 -19.49 -8.29 3.60
CA ASP A 124 -20.27 -7.63 4.66
C ASP A 124 -19.64 -6.31 5.20
N GLY A 125 -18.49 -5.88 4.66
CA GLY A 125 -17.76 -4.72 5.19
C GLY A 125 -16.73 -5.05 6.27
N ASN A 126 -16.67 -6.30 6.77
CA ASN A 126 -15.76 -6.68 7.83
C ASN A 126 -14.34 -6.89 7.30
N SER A 127 -13.68 -5.79 6.94
CA SER A 127 -12.33 -5.78 6.38
C SER A 127 -11.28 -6.50 7.26
N ASN A 128 -11.51 -6.55 8.58
CA ASN A 128 -10.63 -7.26 9.52
C ASN A 128 -10.78 -8.78 9.38
N ALA A 129 -12.01 -9.28 9.30
CA ALA A 129 -12.27 -10.70 9.11
C ALA A 129 -11.77 -11.17 7.74
N ILE A 130 -12.07 -10.42 6.68
CA ILE A 130 -11.65 -10.74 5.31
C ILE A 130 -10.12 -10.75 5.21
N ALA A 131 -9.42 -9.71 5.71
CA ALA A 131 -7.96 -9.69 5.64
C ALA A 131 -7.30 -10.75 6.55
N THR A 132 -7.94 -11.13 7.65
CA THR A 132 -7.45 -12.24 8.49
C THR A 132 -7.57 -13.57 7.76
N TYR A 133 -8.65 -13.80 6.99
CA TYR A 133 -8.78 -14.96 6.11
C TYR A 133 -7.63 -15.06 5.11
N PHE A 134 -7.33 -13.97 4.38
CA PHE A 134 -6.21 -14.00 3.42
C PHE A 134 -4.85 -14.19 4.11
N ALA A 135 -4.66 -13.62 5.31
CA ALA A 135 -3.45 -13.92 6.08
C ALA A 135 -3.37 -15.41 6.47
N ASN A 136 -4.50 -16.05 6.77
CA ASN A 136 -4.58 -17.48 7.09
C ASN A 136 -4.34 -18.37 5.86
N VAL A 137 -4.73 -17.93 4.66
CA VAL A 137 -4.41 -18.61 3.39
C VAL A 137 -2.91 -18.54 3.12
N ALA A 138 -2.30 -17.36 3.26
CA ALA A 138 -0.87 -17.18 2.98
C ALA A 138 0.04 -17.83 4.03
N GLY A 139 -0.34 -17.74 5.30
CA GLY A 139 0.50 -18.08 6.45
C GLY A 139 1.51 -16.97 6.80
N ARG A 140 1.71 -16.73 8.09
CA ARG A 140 2.57 -15.66 8.65
C ARG A 140 4.05 -15.94 8.41
N GLY A 141 4.44 -17.21 8.33
CA GLY A 141 5.77 -17.64 7.89
C GLY A 141 6.10 -17.12 6.50
N TYR A 142 5.20 -17.37 5.55
CA TYR A 142 5.34 -16.90 4.16
C TYR A 142 5.30 -15.37 4.09
N LEU A 143 4.28 -14.73 4.69
CA LEU A 143 4.13 -13.27 4.68
C LEU A 143 5.34 -12.54 5.28
N THR A 144 5.91 -13.06 6.37
CA THR A 144 7.15 -12.50 6.93
C THR A 144 8.33 -12.70 6.00
N GLY A 145 8.47 -13.89 5.41
CA GLY A 145 9.54 -14.20 4.46
C GLY A 145 9.51 -13.32 3.19
N LEU A 146 8.34 -12.80 2.79
CA LEU A 146 8.23 -11.84 1.67
C LEU A 146 9.02 -10.55 1.92
N PHE A 147 9.15 -10.09 3.16
CA PHE A 147 10.01 -8.94 3.48
C PHE A 147 11.50 -9.28 3.42
N HIS A 148 11.84 -10.57 3.50
CA HIS A 148 13.22 -11.04 3.66
C HIS A 148 13.63 -11.90 2.47
N GLU A 149 13.99 -13.16 2.72
CA GLU A 149 14.63 -14.04 1.77
C GLU A 149 13.76 -14.39 0.55
N LYS A 150 12.43 -14.28 0.66
CA LYS A 150 11.53 -14.70 -0.41
C LYS A 150 11.34 -13.65 -1.50
N TRP A 151 11.48 -12.35 -1.19
CA TRP A 151 11.15 -11.32 -2.17
C TRP A 151 11.85 -9.97 -1.98
N LEU A 152 11.52 -9.20 -0.93
CA LEU A 152 12.02 -7.83 -0.78
C LEU A 152 13.49 -7.75 -0.36
N ARG A 153 13.98 -8.75 0.38
CA ARG A 153 15.35 -8.80 0.93
C ARG A 153 15.72 -7.57 1.76
N MET A 154 14.79 -7.11 2.58
CA MET A 154 15.01 -6.02 3.52
C MET A 154 16.12 -6.39 4.52
N SER A 155 17.01 -5.44 4.77
CA SER A 155 18.13 -5.54 5.72
C SER A 155 17.70 -5.50 7.17
N ASN A 156 16.55 -4.89 7.50
CA ASN A 156 16.05 -4.77 8.86
C ASN A 156 15.31 -6.06 9.28
N PRO A 157 15.91 -6.91 10.13
CA PRO A 157 15.34 -8.22 10.47
C PRO A 157 14.11 -8.11 11.37
N ALA A 158 13.87 -6.94 11.97
CA ALA A 158 12.73 -6.73 12.85
C ALA A 158 11.41 -6.55 12.10
N ILE A 159 11.44 -6.30 10.78
CA ILE A 159 10.23 -6.26 9.95
C ILE A 159 9.60 -7.65 9.94
N ARG A 160 8.32 -7.74 10.30
CA ARG A 160 7.61 -9.04 10.29
C ARG A 160 6.11 -8.86 10.11
N PHE A 161 5.47 -9.94 9.68
CA PHE A 161 4.01 -10.06 9.60
C PHE A 161 3.60 -11.33 10.34
N ARG A 162 3.38 -11.23 11.65
CA ARG A 162 3.01 -12.35 12.53
C ARG A 162 1.60 -12.23 13.14
N GLY A 163 0.92 -11.12 12.92
CA GLY A 163 -0.40 -10.86 13.52
C GLY A 163 -1.62 -11.30 12.71
N ALA A 164 -2.78 -10.90 13.22
CA ALA A 164 -4.08 -10.87 12.54
C ALA A 164 -4.67 -9.45 12.57
N TYR A 165 -5.87 -9.27 12.02
CA TYR A 165 -6.62 -7.99 12.03
C TYR A 165 -7.85 -8.01 12.94
N GLY A 166 -8.16 -9.17 13.53
CA GLY A 166 -9.25 -9.37 14.46
C GLY A 166 -9.26 -10.81 14.97
N PRO A 167 -10.13 -11.14 15.93
CA PRO A 167 -10.22 -12.48 16.50
C PRO A 167 -10.90 -13.49 15.57
N VAL A 168 -11.69 -13.02 14.59
CA VAL A 168 -12.51 -13.87 13.73
C VAL A 168 -12.11 -13.63 12.28
N ALA A 169 -11.80 -14.70 11.55
CA ALA A 169 -11.59 -14.68 10.11
C ALA A 169 -12.92 -14.80 9.36
N PHE A 170 -12.97 -14.28 8.14
CA PHE A 170 -14.04 -14.58 7.18
C PHE A 170 -14.05 -16.09 6.89
N LYS A 171 -15.24 -16.70 6.89
CA LYS A 171 -15.44 -18.14 6.68
C LYS A 171 -16.27 -18.34 5.41
N PRO A 172 -15.64 -18.63 4.26
CA PRO A 172 -16.38 -18.83 3.02
C PRO A 172 -17.20 -20.12 3.06
N GLU A 173 -18.41 -20.04 2.51
CA GLU A 173 -19.30 -21.19 2.37
C GLU A 173 -19.75 -21.32 0.90
N PRO A 174 -19.44 -22.44 0.21
CA PRO A 174 -18.52 -23.50 0.63
C PRO A 174 -17.06 -23.02 0.77
N SER A 175 -16.21 -23.73 1.53
CA SER A 175 -14.80 -23.37 1.70
C SER A 175 -13.93 -23.76 0.48
N VAL A 176 -14.29 -23.28 -0.70
CA VAL A 176 -13.56 -23.47 -1.97
C VAL A 176 -13.47 -22.15 -2.71
N TRP A 177 -12.44 -22.01 -3.54
CA TRP A 177 -12.40 -20.93 -4.53
C TRP A 177 -12.91 -21.47 -5.86
N GLN A 178 -13.73 -20.70 -6.56
CA GLN A 178 -14.20 -21.03 -7.90
C GLN A 178 -13.67 -19.99 -8.88
N LEU A 179 -12.91 -20.45 -9.86
CA LEU A 179 -12.36 -19.61 -10.92
C LEU A 179 -13.44 -19.38 -11.98
N ASP A 180 -13.24 -18.35 -12.80
CA ASP A 180 -14.11 -18.05 -13.94
C ASP A 180 -14.20 -19.19 -14.96
N SER A 181 -13.16 -20.03 -15.04
CA SER A 181 -13.16 -21.25 -15.84
C SER A 181 -14.15 -22.32 -15.35
N GLY A 182 -14.74 -22.13 -14.16
CA GLY A 182 -15.51 -23.14 -13.43
C GLY A 182 -14.65 -24.11 -12.61
N THR A 183 -13.32 -23.97 -12.66
CA THR A 183 -12.41 -24.79 -11.83
C THR A 183 -12.61 -24.46 -10.35
N GLN A 184 -12.75 -25.49 -9.51
CA GLN A 184 -12.77 -25.36 -8.06
C GLN A 184 -11.39 -25.65 -7.47
N LEU A 185 -10.93 -24.80 -6.55
CA LEU A 185 -9.71 -24.97 -5.79
C LEU A 185 -10.02 -25.12 -4.31
N ASN A 186 -9.52 -26.22 -3.73
CA ASN A 186 -9.50 -26.40 -2.28
C ASN A 186 -8.30 -25.64 -1.72
N VAL A 187 -8.51 -24.38 -1.34
CA VAL A 187 -7.46 -23.54 -0.75
C VAL A 187 -7.30 -23.90 0.72
N SER A 188 -6.10 -24.36 1.08
CA SER A 188 -5.74 -24.61 2.48
C SER A 188 -5.57 -23.28 3.21
N ALA A 189 -6.21 -23.14 4.37
CA ALA A 189 -6.07 -21.98 5.24
C ALA A 189 -6.09 -22.46 6.70
N PHE A 190 -5.38 -21.74 7.57
CA PHE A 190 -5.57 -21.89 9.01
C PHE A 190 -7.00 -21.49 9.39
N THR A 191 -7.67 -22.30 10.22
CA THR A 191 -9.07 -22.03 10.60
C THR A 191 -9.13 -20.81 11.50
N GLU A 192 -8.30 -20.82 12.54
CA GLU A 192 -8.09 -19.69 13.43
C GLU A 192 -6.66 -19.17 13.26
N ALA A 193 -6.44 -17.87 13.51
CA ALA A 193 -5.11 -17.28 13.33
C ALA A 193 -4.06 -17.95 14.23
N GLY A 194 -4.45 -18.42 15.42
CA GLY A 194 -3.59 -19.12 16.37
C GLY A 194 -3.16 -20.53 15.95
N ASP A 195 -3.78 -21.11 14.92
CA ASP A 195 -3.37 -22.42 14.38
C ASP A 195 -2.07 -22.30 13.54
N ASP A 196 -1.73 -21.08 13.10
CA ASP A 196 -0.48 -20.81 12.41
C ASP A 196 0.69 -20.83 13.41
N PRO A 197 1.71 -21.70 13.25
CA PRO A 197 2.83 -21.80 14.18
C PRO A 197 3.68 -20.53 14.27
N PHE A 198 3.53 -19.61 13.31
CA PHE A 198 4.19 -18.31 13.31
C PHE A 198 3.28 -17.17 13.80
N TYR A 199 2.05 -17.46 14.22
CA TYR A 199 1.18 -16.43 14.77
C TYR A 199 1.73 -15.85 16.07
N GLN A 200 1.64 -14.53 16.18
CA GLN A 200 1.91 -13.80 17.40
C GLN A 200 0.68 -12.94 17.73
N GLY A 201 0.20 -13.09 18.97
CA GLY A 201 -0.83 -12.22 19.52
C GLY A 201 -0.41 -10.75 19.52
N TYR A 202 -1.37 -9.85 19.59
CA TYR A 202 -1.11 -8.40 19.58
C TYR A 202 -0.18 -7.96 20.72
N ARG A 203 -0.29 -8.63 21.87
CA ARG A 203 0.47 -8.38 23.10
C ARG A 203 1.36 -9.58 23.43
N CYS A 204 2.30 -9.92 22.55
CA CYS A 204 3.26 -10.97 22.87
C CYS A 204 4.39 -10.41 23.74
N ASP A 205 4.79 -11.15 24.78
CA ASP A 205 5.75 -10.66 25.78
C ASP A 205 7.12 -10.30 25.16
N GLU A 206 7.46 -10.91 24.02
CA GLU A 206 8.75 -10.75 23.35
C GLU A 206 8.71 -9.85 22.10
N CYS A 207 7.54 -9.35 21.65
CA CYS A 207 7.51 -8.52 20.42
C CYS A 207 8.02 -7.09 20.61
N GLY A 208 8.15 -6.62 21.85
CA GLY A 208 8.44 -5.22 22.14
C GLY A 208 7.29 -4.28 21.73
N LEU A 209 7.56 -2.98 21.76
CA LEU A 209 6.53 -1.94 21.58
C LEU A 209 5.84 -1.99 20.20
N THR A 210 6.50 -2.49 19.16
CA THR A 210 5.98 -2.42 17.79
C THR A 210 5.06 -3.61 17.42
N GLY A 211 4.79 -4.51 18.37
CA GLY A 211 3.75 -5.55 18.27
C GLY A 211 4.08 -6.68 17.29
N ASN A 212 3.04 -7.28 16.72
CA ASN A 212 3.13 -8.50 15.92
C ASN A 212 3.28 -8.28 14.40
N LYS A 213 3.18 -7.04 13.92
CA LYS A 213 3.32 -6.71 12.50
C LYS A 213 4.22 -5.50 12.26
N PRO A 214 5.34 -5.29 12.98
CA PRO A 214 6.14 -4.08 12.81
C PRO A 214 6.68 -3.96 11.39
N MET A 215 6.50 -2.79 10.80
CA MET A 215 6.96 -2.44 9.45
C MET A 215 7.58 -1.05 9.45
N THR A 216 8.25 -0.71 8.35
CA THR A 216 8.82 0.61 8.11
C THR A 216 8.16 1.27 6.90
N THR A 217 8.29 2.58 6.71
CA THR A 217 7.76 3.23 5.50
C THR A 217 8.45 2.72 4.25
N LEU A 218 9.75 2.41 4.31
CA LEU A 218 10.47 1.79 3.20
C LEU A 218 9.87 0.42 2.84
N ALA A 219 9.66 -0.47 3.82
CA ALA A 219 9.13 -1.80 3.57
C ALA A 219 7.73 -1.76 2.95
N GLN A 220 6.85 -0.87 3.44
CA GLN A 220 5.50 -0.75 2.92
C GLN A 220 5.47 -0.16 1.50
N ALA A 221 6.19 0.93 1.27
CA ALA A 221 6.23 1.57 -0.04
C ALA A 221 6.89 0.65 -1.07
N GLU A 222 7.98 -0.04 -0.72
CA GLU A 222 8.66 -0.95 -1.65
C GLU A 222 7.78 -2.16 -2.01
N PHE A 223 7.05 -2.71 -1.03
CA PHE A 223 6.11 -3.79 -1.29
C PHE A 223 5.07 -3.36 -2.35
N LEU A 224 4.43 -2.20 -2.15
CA LEU A 224 3.44 -1.70 -3.11
C LEU A 224 4.08 -1.31 -4.44
N LYS A 225 5.27 -0.68 -4.44
CA LYS A 225 6.02 -0.33 -5.64
C LYS A 225 6.24 -1.55 -6.53
N ARG A 226 6.74 -2.66 -5.97
CA ARG A 226 6.99 -3.88 -6.74
C ARG A 226 5.72 -4.58 -7.23
N LEU A 227 4.59 -4.42 -6.51
CA LEU A 227 3.30 -4.87 -7.02
C LEU A 227 2.85 -4.03 -8.20
N VAL A 228 2.85 -2.70 -8.10
CA VAL A 228 2.35 -1.82 -9.18
C VAL A 228 3.26 -1.85 -10.42
N THR A 229 4.55 -2.10 -10.24
CA THR A 229 5.49 -2.30 -11.36
C THR A 229 5.58 -3.76 -11.81
N HIS A 230 4.62 -4.63 -11.46
CA HIS A 230 4.66 -6.05 -11.81
C HIS A 230 4.87 -6.26 -13.33
N GLY A 231 4.10 -5.56 -14.17
CA GLY A 231 4.22 -5.64 -15.62
C GLY A 231 5.58 -5.16 -16.15
N SER A 232 6.02 -3.98 -15.71
CA SER A 232 7.19 -3.27 -16.26
C SER A 232 8.54 -3.66 -15.64
N GLU A 233 8.55 -4.27 -14.45
CA GLU A 233 9.78 -4.66 -13.73
C GLU A 233 9.84 -6.17 -13.44
N PRO A 234 10.08 -7.02 -14.46
CA PRO A 234 10.09 -8.47 -14.31
C PRO A 234 11.03 -8.98 -13.20
N HIS A 235 12.17 -8.31 -12.99
CA HIS A 235 13.18 -8.67 -11.99
C HIS A 235 12.68 -8.60 -10.54
N THR A 236 11.60 -7.87 -10.28
CA THR A 236 11.05 -7.64 -8.94
C THR A 236 9.65 -8.22 -8.75
N ARG A 237 9.13 -9.01 -9.69
CA ARG A 237 7.82 -9.64 -9.57
C ARG A 237 7.73 -10.53 -8.33
N LEU A 238 6.62 -10.43 -7.61
CA LEU A 238 6.28 -11.38 -6.56
C LEU A 238 6.01 -12.76 -7.20
N PRO A 239 6.77 -13.81 -6.87
CA PRO A 239 6.55 -15.13 -7.45
C PRO A 239 5.13 -15.65 -7.15
N GLY A 240 4.45 -16.15 -8.17
CA GLY A 240 3.06 -16.64 -8.07
C GLY A 240 1.98 -15.55 -8.20
N PHE A 241 2.35 -14.27 -8.08
CA PHE A 241 1.45 -13.14 -8.36
C PHE A 241 1.35 -12.89 -9.86
N ARG A 242 0.19 -12.44 -10.33
CA ARG A 242 -0.14 -12.27 -11.76
C ARG A 242 -0.71 -10.87 -12.02
N GLU A 243 -0.76 -10.49 -13.29
CA GLU A 243 -1.35 -9.20 -13.71
C GLU A 243 -2.84 -9.09 -13.31
N SER A 244 -3.61 -10.19 -13.47
CA SER A 244 -5.01 -10.27 -13.03
C SER A 244 -5.18 -9.99 -11.53
N HIS A 245 -4.20 -10.40 -10.71
CA HIS A 245 -4.18 -10.08 -9.27
C HIS A 245 -3.91 -8.60 -9.02
N LEU A 246 -3.06 -7.96 -9.83
CA LEU A 246 -2.76 -6.53 -9.74
C LEU A 246 -4.00 -5.70 -10.11
N GLU A 247 -4.61 -5.98 -11.25
CA GLU A 247 -5.82 -5.29 -11.72
C GLU A 247 -6.94 -5.38 -10.67
N MET A 248 -7.18 -6.58 -10.14
CA MET A 248 -8.14 -6.80 -9.07
C MET A 248 -7.76 -6.05 -7.78
N LEU A 249 -6.49 -6.04 -7.38
CA LEU A 249 -6.04 -5.31 -6.19
C LEU A 249 -6.30 -3.81 -6.32
N LEU A 250 -5.97 -3.23 -7.47
CA LEU A 250 -6.02 -1.79 -7.67
C LEU A 250 -7.43 -1.28 -7.97
N TYR A 251 -8.13 -1.95 -8.88
CA TYR A 251 -9.41 -1.49 -9.43
C TYR A 251 -10.60 -2.33 -8.97
N GLY A 252 -10.38 -3.60 -8.62
CA GLY A 252 -11.48 -4.52 -8.29
C GLY A 252 -12.45 -4.74 -9.45
N ASP A 253 -12.00 -4.54 -10.70
CA ASP A 253 -12.83 -4.58 -11.91
C ASP A 253 -13.59 -5.90 -12.02
N GLY A 254 -14.91 -5.84 -11.83
CA GLY A 254 -15.78 -7.02 -11.70
C GLY A 254 -16.46 -7.18 -10.34
N HIS A 255 -16.24 -6.26 -9.39
CA HIS A 255 -17.03 -6.20 -8.16
C HIS A 255 -18.52 -5.97 -8.46
N SER A 256 -19.39 -6.51 -7.61
CA SER A 256 -20.84 -6.46 -7.83
C SER A 256 -21.50 -5.20 -7.25
N ASN A 257 -20.75 -4.34 -6.57
CA ASN A 257 -21.26 -3.07 -6.07
C ASN A 257 -21.59 -2.09 -7.22
N SER A 258 -22.88 -1.81 -7.44
CA SER A 258 -23.36 -0.86 -8.44
C SER A 258 -23.47 0.59 -7.93
N VAL A 259 -23.14 0.84 -6.65
CA VAL A 259 -23.30 2.15 -5.99
C VAL A 259 -22.01 2.99 -6.05
N VAL A 260 -20.85 2.35 -6.19
CA VAL A 260 -19.55 3.01 -6.30
C VAL A 260 -18.85 2.49 -7.56
N ASP A 261 -18.53 3.37 -8.50
CA ASP A 261 -17.90 3.01 -9.78
C ASP A 261 -16.42 2.54 -9.64
N ALA A 262 -15.91 2.43 -8.42
CA ALA A 262 -14.52 2.09 -8.14
C ALA A 262 -14.42 0.99 -7.08
N GLY A 263 -13.64 -0.04 -7.36
CA GLY A 263 -13.31 -1.13 -6.44
C GLY A 263 -11.85 -1.11 -5.98
N GLY A 264 -11.42 -2.22 -5.39
CA GLY A 264 -10.02 -2.44 -4.99
C GLY A 264 -9.48 -1.31 -4.12
N MET A 265 -8.21 -0.96 -4.30
CA MET A 265 -7.56 0.16 -3.60
C MET A 265 -8.08 1.53 -4.05
N GLN A 266 -8.69 1.65 -5.23
CA GLN A 266 -9.33 2.89 -5.69
C GLN A 266 -10.57 3.25 -4.85
N ALA A 267 -11.23 2.26 -4.26
CA ALA A 267 -12.33 2.44 -3.30
C ALA A 267 -11.89 2.86 -1.89
N GLY A 268 -10.59 3.10 -1.67
CA GLY A 268 -10.05 3.47 -0.36
C GLY A 268 -10.63 4.78 0.18
N ILE A 269 -11.00 4.80 1.47
CA ILE A 269 -11.73 5.91 2.12
C ILE A 269 -10.93 7.22 2.33
N GLY A 270 -9.65 7.25 1.97
CA GLY A 270 -8.76 8.37 2.30
C GLY A 270 -9.02 9.60 1.42
N VAL A 271 -9.23 10.77 2.01
CA VAL A 271 -9.30 12.04 1.26
C VAL A 271 -8.06 12.93 1.45
N LEU A 272 -7.17 12.56 2.38
CA LEU A 272 -6.06 13.41 2.81
C LEU A 272 -5.04 13.65 1.69
N LEU A 273 -4.68 12.58 0.97
CA LEU A 273 -3.70 12.64 -0.12
C LEU A 273 -4.23 13.43 -1.33
N ALA A 274 -5.47 13.18 -1.74
CA ALA A 274 -6.10 13.94 -2.83
C ALA A 274 -6.14 15.46 -2.51
N ARG A 275 -6.45 15.83 -1.26
CA ARG A 275 -6.42 17.23 -0.80
C ARG A 275 -5.01 17.81 -0.81
N ALA A 276 -4.01 17.06 -0.35
CA ALA A 276 -2.62 17.51 -0.35
C ALA A 276 -2.09 17.74 -1.77
N LEU A 277 -2.42 16.85 -2.71
CA LEU A 277 -2.07 16.99 -4.13
C LEU A 277 -2.76 18.21 -4.75
N ALA A 278 -4.07 18.34 -4.57
CA ALA A 278 -4.81 19.51 -5.05
C ALA A 278 -4.26 20.83 -4.49
N LYS A 279 -3.89 20.86 -3.21
CA LYS A 279 -3.28 22.02 -2.56
C LYS A 279 -1.90 22.36 -3.12
N ALA A 280 -1.11 21.35 -3.45
CA ALA A 280 0.21 21.54 -4.06
C ALA A 280 0.11 22.05 -5.51
N ILE A 281 -0.88 21.59 -6.27
CA ILE A 281 -1.14 22.02 -7.67
C ILE A 281 -1.76 23.42 -7.72
N ALA A 282 -2.76 23.68 -6.87
CA ALA A 282 -3.50 24.94 -6.84
C ALA A 282 -3.57 25.49 -5.38
N PRO A 283 -2.53 26.18 -4.90
CA PRO A 283 -2.52 26.81 -3.58
C PRO A 283 -3.55 27.94 -3.52
N GLY A 284 -4.76 27.63 -3.04
CA GLY A 284 -5.91 28.56 -3.09
C GLY A 284 -7.25 27.90 -3.43
N TYR A 285 -7.26 26.62 -3.80
CA TYR A 285 -8.47 25.97 -4.30
C TYR A 285 -9.59 25.85 -3.26
N LEU A 286 -9.24 25.80 -1.98
CA LEU A 286 -10.25 25.76 -0.90
C LEU A 286 -10.93 27.12 -0.75
N GLU A 287 -10.19 28.22 -0.90
CA GLU A 287 -10.70 29.59 -0.86
C GLU A 287 -11.62 29.89 -2.05
N SER A 288 -11.37 29.28 -3.21
CA SER A 288 -12.25 29.38 -4.38
C SER A 288 -13.46 28.44 -4.34
N GLY A 289 -13.61 27.63 -3.28
CA GLY A 289 -14.71 26.67 -3.12
C GLY A 289 -14.60 25.44 -4.03
N GLU A 290 -13.45 25.22 -4.67
CA GLU A 290 -13.21 24.04 -5.49
C GLU A 290 -13.02 22.77 -4.65
N SER A 291 -13.35 21.62 -5.24
CA SER A 291 -13.05 20.32 -4.64
C SER A 291 -11.68 19.82 -5.10
N ALA A 292 -11.03 18.98 -4.29
CA ALA A 292 -9.77 18.36 -4.68
C ALA A 292 -9.90 17.55 -5.99
N LYS A 293 -11.03 16.86 -6.17
CA LYS A 293 -11.35 16.17 -7.43
C LYS A 293 -11.37 17.14 -8.61
N SER A 294 -12.04 18.28 -8.48
CA SER A 294 -12.11 19.27 -9.56
C SER A 294 -10.73 19.80 -9.94
N VAL A 295 -9.84 20.03 -8.98
CA VAL A 295 -8.47 20.48 -9.25
C VAL A 295 -7.69 19.40 -10.00
N LEU A 296 -7.74 18.15 -9.52
CA LEU A 296 -7.05 17.02 -10.15
C LEU A 296 -7.60 16.73 -11.56
N ASP A 297 -8.93 16.77 -11.74
CA ASP A 297 -9.57 16.61 -13.04
C ASP A 297 -9.11 17.68 -14.03
N LYS A 298 -9.05 18.95 -13.61
CA LYS A 298 -8.57 20.06 -14.45
C LYS A 298 -7.09 19.89 -14.79
N PHE A 299 -6.27 19.47 -13.83
CA PHE A 299 -4.83 19.32 -14.03
C PHE A 299 -4.46 18.16 -14.95
N THR A 300 -5.22 17.06 -14.94
CA THR A 300 -4.88 15.84 -15.69
C THR A 300 -5.93 15.44 -16.73
N ALA A 301 -6.88 16.32 -17.06
CA ALA A 301 -8.06 15.98 -17.86
C ALA A 301 -8.80 14.70 -17.37
N GLY A 302 -8.86 14.50 -16.04
CA GLY A 302 -9.45 13.30 -15.41
C GLY A 302 -8.56 12.04 -15.40
N ASN A 303 -7.36 12.10 -15.97
CA ASN A 303 -6.39 11.00 -16.02
C ASN A 303 -5.50 10.89 -14.77
N TRP A 304 -6.07 11.09 -13.59
CA TRP A 304 -5.38 10.88 -12.31
C TRP A 304 -5.93 9.63 -11.61
N ARG A 305 -5.07 8.91 -10.89
CA ARG A 305 -5.49 7.78 -10.04
C ARG A 305 -4.75 7.82 -8.71
N ILE A 306 -5.45 7.49 -7.64
CA ILE A 306 -4.89 7.29 -6.30
C ILE A 306 -5.38 5.93 -5.81
N PHE A 307 -4.46 4.99 -5.65
CA PHE A 307 -4.73 3.69 -5.03
C PHE A 307 -4.21 3.75 -3.61
N GLN A 308 -5.05 3.52 -2.62
CA GLN A 308 -4.64 3.74 -1.23
C GLN A 308 -5.28 2.77 -0.25
N LYS A 309 -4.54 2.51 0.83
CA LYS A 309 -5.04 1.85 2.02
C LYS A 309 -4.59 2.62 3.27
N ILE A 310 -5.58 3.06 4.04
CA ILE A 310 -5.35 3.70 5.35
C ILE A 310 -5.59 2.69 6.47
N GLY A 311 -4.74 2.73 7.49
CA GLY A 311 -4.91 2.06 8.76
C GLY A 311 -4.78 3.05 9.91
N ALA A 312 -5.61 2.90 10.93
CA ALA A 312 -5.60 3.80 12.07
C ALA A 312 -6.12 3.06 13.30
N GLY A 313 -5.65 3.45 14.47
CA GLY A 313 -6.13 2.88 15.73
C GLY A 313 -5.33 3.32 16.95
N PRO A 314 -5.89 3.11 18.14
CA PRO A 314 -5.17 3.24 19.41
C PRO A 314 -4.23 2.05 19.62
N SER A 315 -2.94 2.32 19.74
CA SER A 315 -1.90 1.36 20.09
C SER A 315 -1.62 1.41 21.59
N GLU A 316 -2.30 0.56 22.36
CA GLU A 316 -2.05 0.41 23.79
C GLU A 316 -0.61 -0.06 24.06
N THR A 317 -0.07 -0.94 23.20
CA THR A 317 1.30 -1.47 23.31
C THR A 317 2.37 -0.38 23.18
N ARG A 318 2.05 0.72 22.48
CA ARG A 318 2.96 1.87 22.31
C ARG A 318 2.57 3.08 23.15
N GLY A 319 1.39 3.06 23.76
CA GLY A 319 0.77 4.25 24.34
C GLY A 319 0.64 5.38 23.31
N GLN A 320 0.27 5.05 22.07
CA GLN A 320 0.12 6.00 20.97
C GLN A 320 -1.21 5.80 20.25
N SER A 321 -1.75 6.86 19.65
CA SER A 321 -2.78 6.78 18.64
C SER A 321 -2.16 7.07 17.30
N GLU A 322 -2.40 6.20 16.32
CA GLU A 322 -1.65 6.20 15.07
C GLU A 322 -2.55 6.28 13.84
N THR A 323 -1.98 6.79 12.76
CA THR A 323 -2.55 6.72 11.41
C THR A 323 -1.43 6.40 10.45
N VAL A 324 -1.70 5.48 9.53
CA VAL A 324 -0.78 4.99 8.50
C VAL A 324 -1.49 5.02 7.16
N LEU A 325 -0.85 5.61 6.15
CA LEU A 325 -1.31 5.64 4.77
C LEU A 325 -0.27 4.95 3.89
N LEU A 326 -0.70 3.98 3.10
CA LEU A 326 0.06 3.40 2.00
C LEU A 326 -0.68 3.71 0.70
N ALA A 327 0.00 4.29 -0.28
CA ALA A 327 -0.65 4.67 -1.53
C ALA A 327 0.29 4.62 -2.74
N HIS A 328 -0.31 4.56 -3.92
CA HIS A 328 0.32 4.76 -5.21
C HIS A 328 -0.48 5.81 -5.98
N VAL A 329 0.22 6.75 -6.62
CA VAL A 329 -0.37 7.91 -7.29
C VAL A 329 0.12 7.97 -8.72
N VAL A 330 -0.81 8.24 -9.63
CA VAL A 330 -0.54 8.53 -11.04
C VAL A 330 -1.23 9.86 -11.38
N LEU A 331 -0.47 10.84 -11.87
CA LEU A 331 -0.97 12.09 -12.45
C LEU A 331 -0.46 12.19 -13.89
N LEU A 332 -1.38 12.31 -14.84
CA LEU A 332 -1.08 12.45 -16.26
C LEU A 332 -1.53 13.82 -16.77
N PRO A 333 -0.80 14.91 -16.47
CA PRO A 333 -1.07 16.22 -17.04
C PRO A 333 -0.91 16.21 -18.57
N GLU A 334 -1.71 17.00 -19.29
CA GLU A 334 -1.69 17.03 -20.77
C GLU A 334 -0.40 17.64 -21.32
N ASP A 335 0.11 18.69 -20.65
CA ASP A 335 1.24 19.51 -21.13
C ASP A 335 2.53 19.32 -20.28
N GLU A 336 2.54 18.38 -19.33
CA GLU A 336 3.70 18.11 -18.48
C GLU A 336 4.05 16.61 -18.47
N PRO A 337 5.30 16.23 -18.14
CA PRO A 337 5.64 14.83 -17.99
C PRO A 337 4.79 14.14 -16.90
N PRO A 338 4.44 12.86 -17.06
CA PRO A 338 3.75 12.07 -16.04
C PRO A 338 4.41 12.19 -14.66
N ARG A 339 3.60 12.17 -13.60
CA ARG A 339 4.06 12.01 -12.22
C ARG A 339 3.50 10.72 -11.68
N GLU A 340 4.39 9.82 -11.30
CA GLU A 340 4.03 8.55 -10.69
C GLU A 340 4.92 8.30 -9.48
N PHE A 341 4.31 7.90 -8.37
CA PHE A 341 5.07 7.60 -7.15
C PHE A 341 4.28 6.72 -6.20
N THR A 342 5.01 5.99 -5.38
CA THR A 342 4.48 5.17 -4.28
C THR A 342 4.90 5.79 -2.95
N LEU A 343 4.01 5.87 -1.96
CA LEU A 343 4.33 6.45 -0.67
C LEU A 343 3.77 5.68 0.52
N ALA A 344 4.49 5.76 1.62
CA ALA A 344 4.04 5.33 2.94
C ALA A 344 4.25 6.47 3.95
N VAL A 345 3.21 6.76 4.73
CA VAL A 345 3.21 7.82 5.75
C VAL A 345 2.68 7.25 7.06
N GLN A 346 3.36 7.55 8.17
CA GLN A 346 2.89 7.25 9.51
C GLN A 346 2.95 8.49 10.39
N THR A 347 1.92 8.67 11.21
CA THR A 347 1.85 9.73 12.22
C THR A 347 1.30 9.18 13.52
N GLU A 348 1.77 9.75 14.63
CA GLU A 348 1.38 9.34 15.97
C GLU A 348 1.23 10.53 16.92
N VAL A 349 0.41 10.33 17.94
CA VAL A 349 0.28 11.21 19.10
C VAL A 349 0.25 10.36 20.37
N ALA A 350 0.78 10.90 21.47
CA ALA A 350 0.80 10.21 22.75
C ALA A 350 -0.62 9.93 23.27
N GLY A 351 -0.76 8.78 23.94
CA GLY A 351 -2.02 8.23 24.44
C GLY A 351 -2.72 7.36 23.41
N ASP A 352 -3.45 6.34 23.86
CA ASP A 352 -4.10 5.28 23.09
C ASP A 352 -5.63 5.49 23.04
N SER A 353 -6.06 6.59 22.43
CA SER A 353 -7.48 6.97 22.37
C SER A 353 -7.99 7.19 20.95
N GLU A 354 -9.28 6.96 20.72
CA GLU A 354 -9.95 7.30 19.46
C GLU A 354 -9.81 8.80 19.12
N ALA A 355 -9.95 9.67 20.13
CA ALA A 355 -9.70 11.11 19.94
C ALA A 355 -8.26 11.41 19.52
N GLY A 356 -7.29 10.61 19.99
CA GLY A 356 -5.90 10.68 19.55
C GLY A 356 -5.73 10.29 18.09
N VAL A 357 -6.49 9.31 17.58
CA VAL A 357 -6.43 8.90 16.18
C VAL A 357 -6.81 10.07 15.26
N GLY A 358 -7.86 10.82 15.60
CA GLY A 358 -8.22 12.04 14.87
C GLY A 358 -7.13 13.12 14.87
N ARG A 359 -6.36 13.24 15.98
CA ARG A 359 -5.21 14.17 16.05
C ARG A 359 -4.02 13.68 15.22
N ALA A 360 -3.76 12.37 15.20
CA ALA A 360 -2.77 11.78 14.30
C ALA A 360 -3.16 12.03 12.83
N GLY A 361 -4.42 11.85 12.46
CA GLY A 361 -4.92 12.18 11.12
C GLY A 361 -4.71 13.65 10.72
N LYS A 362 -4.83 14.60 11.66
CA LYS A 362 -4.48 16.02 11.40
C LYS A 362 -2.99 16.21 11.16
N LYS A 363 -2.12 15.55 11.92
CA LYS A 363 -0.67 15.54 11.64
C LYS A 363 -0.39 14.94 10.27
N MET A 364 -1.09 13.86 9.89
CA MET A 364 -0.92 13.24 8.59
C MET A 364 -1.27 14.19 7.44
N GLN A 365 -2.36 14.97 7.55
CA GLN A 365 -2.65 16.00 6.56
C GLN A 365 -1.50 17.02 6.45
N GLN A 366 -0.93 17.46 7.57
CA GLN A 366 0.20 18.39 7.56
C GLN A 366 1.45 17.78 6.89
N VAL A 367 1.78 16.52 7.20
CA VAL A 367 2.90 15.80 6.57
C VAL A 367 2.68 15.70 5.06
N LEU A 368 1.47 15.29 4.64
CA LEU A 368 1.12 15.16 3.22
C LEU A 368 1.16 16.51 2.50
N ASP A 369 0.62 17.58 3.09
CA ASP A 369 0.64 18.93 2.51
C ASP A 369 2.09 19.39 2.25
N ILE A 370 2.99 19.22 3.22
CA ILE A 370 4.41 19.60 3.08
C ILE A 370 5.09 18.72 2.03
N SER A 371 4.91 17.40 2.12
CA SER A 371 5.55 16.44 1.21
C SER A 371 5.12 16.65 -0.24
N MET A 372 3.83 16.80 -0.51
CA MET A 372 3.34 16.96 -1.89
C MET A 372 3.75 18.32 -2.46
N ALA A 373 3.74 19.39 -1.66
CA ALA A 373 4.24 20.69 -2.09
C ALA A 373 5.74 20.63 -2.46
N GLN A 374 6.57 19.99 -1.64
CA GLN A 374 8.00 19.84 -1.93
C GLN A 374 8.26 18.91 -3.12
N LEU A 375 7.55 17.78 -3.21
CA LEU A 375 7.70 16.82 -4.31
C LEU A 375 7.32 17.44 -5.66
N LEU A 376 6.17 18.10 -5.75
CA LEU A 376 5.67 18.65 -7.02
C LEU A 376 6.36 19.96 -7.43
N SER A 377 6.95 20.70 -6.47
CA SER A 377 7.77 21.88 -6.78
C SER A 377 9.21 21.54 -7.17
N ALA A 378 9.71 20.37 -6.78
CA ALA A 378 11.01 19.89 -7.23
C ALA A 378 10.91 19.60 -8.74
N LYS A 379 11.55 20.45 -9.55
CA LYS A 379 11.60 20.25 -11.00
C LYS A 379 12.05 18.82 -11.28
N SER A 380 11.21 18.07 -11.96
CA SER A 380 11.63 16.81 -12.58
C SER A 380 12.59 17.20 -13.69
N SER A 381 13.87 16.96 -13.49
CA SER A 381 14.94 17.37 -14.39
C SER A 381 14.66 16.87 -15.81
N GLU A 382 14.59 17.81 -16.77
CA GLU A 382 14.36 17.61 -18.21
C GLU A 382 15.43 16.78 -18.93
#